data_AF-A0A1H6CJA7-F1
#
_entry.id   AF-A0A1H6CJA7-F1
#
_cell.length_a   1.000
_cell.length_b   1.000
_cell.length_c   1.000
_cell.angle_alpha   90.00
_cell.angle_beta   90.00
_cell.angle_gamma   90.00
#
_symmetry.space_group_name_H-M   'P 1'
#
loop_
_entity.id
_entity.type
_entity.pdbx_description
1 polymer ?
#
loop_
_entity_poly.entity_id
_entity_poly.type
_entity_poly.pdbx_seq_one_letter_code
_entity_poly.pdbx_strand_id
1 'polypeptide(L)'
;MTTGRLIGIGFGLFALVCAVATYDYSRGRLPETNSPLVAEVLAATTARECGRDATEIVGRFLPLGMEQAEAERVLETIAITPPKPWFWRPAIENATTWTGSTLEALRTIKATAFGNNLLRMHLTFAEGKLKRLAAEVVCRFD
;
A
#
# COMPACT_ATOMS: atom_id res chain seq x y z
N MET A 1 17.39 -15.64 -46.84
CA MET A 1 16.03 -15.86 -46.29
C MET A 1 15.98 -15.99 -44.76
N THR A 2 17.12 -15.93 -44.05
CA THR A 2 17.25 -16.18 -42.60
C THR A 2 17.18 -14.91 -41.74
N THR A 3 17.73 -13.78 -42.23
CA THR A 3 17.83 -12.53 -41.45
C THR A 3 16.46 -11.89 -41.14
N GLY A 4 15.54 -11.87 -42.10
CA GLY A 4 14.21 -11.26 -41.90
C GLY A 4 13.30 -12.01 -40.93
N ARG A 5 13.41 -13.36 -40.85
CA ARG A 5 12.66 -14.17 -39.88
C ARG A 5 13.16 -13.95 -38.45
N LEU A 6 14.46 -13.80 -38.24
CA LEU A 6 15.04 -13.52 -36.93
C LEU A 6 14.63 -12.14 -36.40
N ILE A 7 14.62 -11.12 -37.26
CA ILE A 7 14.17 -9.78 -36.89
C ILE A 7 12.66 -9.78 -36.56
N GLY A 8 11.84 -10.47 -37.36
CA GLY A 8 10.40 -10.59 -37.10
C GLY A 8 10.10 -11.31 -35.78
N ILE A 9 10.84 -12.37 -35.45
CA ILE A 9 10.72 -13.09 -34.17
C ILE A 9 11.14 -12.19 -33.00
N GLY A 10 12.26 -11.47 -33.14
CA GLY A 10 12.73 -10.54 -32.11
C GLY A 10 11.73 -9.42 -31.83
N PHE A 11 11.15 -8.83 -32.88
CA PHE A 11 10.15 -7.77 -32.74
C PHE A 11 8.83 -8.30 -32.14
N GLY A 12 8.41 -9.51 -32.52
CA GLY A 12 7.23 -10.16 -31.96
C GLY A 12 7.39 -10.45 -30.46
N LEU A 13 8.54 -10.98 -30.04
CA LEU A 13 8.86 -11.20 -28.62
C LEU A 13 8.90 -9.87 -27.85
N PHE A 14 9.52 -8.84 -28.41
CA PHE A 14 9.57 -7.53 -27.79
C PHE A 14 8.17 -6.93 -27.60
N ALA A 15 7.33 -6.96 -28.64
CA ALA A 15 5.96 -6.48 -28.57
C ALA A 15 5.13 -7.26 -27.53
N LEU A 16 5.34 -8.57 -27.43
CA LEU A 16 4.67 -9.41 -26.44
C LEU A 16 5.10 -9.08 -25.00
N VAL A 17 6.39 -8.84 -24.78
CA VAL A 17 6.91 -8.36 -23.48
C VAL A 17 6.33 -6.99 -23.13
N CYS A 18 6.29 -6.05 -24.08
CA CYS A 18 5.69 -4.75 -23.88
C CYS A 18 4.18 -4.85 -23.60
N ALA A 19 3.46 -5.73 -24.29
CA ALA A 19 2.04 -5.95 -24.07
C ALA A 19 1.76 -6.57 -22.70
N VAL A 20 2.55 -7.56 -22.27
CA VAL A 20 2.43 -8.16 -20.93
C VAL A 20 2.78 -7.13 -19.85
N ALA A 21 3.84 -6.35 -20.02
CA ALA A 21 4.20 -5.28 -19.10
C ALA A 21 3.10 -4.20 -19.02
N THR A 22 2.52 -3.81 -20.16
CA THR A 22 1.42 -2.83 -20.22
C THR A 22 0.13 -3.41 -19.63
N TYR A 23 -0.11 -4.70 -19.80
CA TYR A 23 -1.25 -5.40 -19.21
C TYR A 23 -1.12 -5.50 -17.69
N ASP A 24 0.07 -5.87 -17.19
CA ASP A 24 0.38 -5.87 -15.75
C ASP A 24 0.27 -4.44 -15.17
N TYR A 25 0.78 -3.45 -15.90
CA TYR A 25 0.69 -2.02 -15.57
C TYR A 25 -0.77 -1.51 -15.50
N SER A 26 -1.57 -1.79 -16.52
CA SER A 26 -2.97 -1.32 -16.63
C SER A 26 -3.91 -2.01 -15.64
N ARG A 27 -3.64 -3.27 -15.31
CA ARG A 27 -4.39 -4.01 -14.29
C ARG A 27 -3.98 -3.61 -12.87
N GLY A 28 -2.87 -2.89 -12.71
CA GLY A 28 -2.38 -2.29 -11.47
C GLY A 28 -2.85 -3.07 -10.25
N ARG A 29 -2.40 -4.34 -10.14
CA ARG A 29 -2.96 -5.35 -9.23
C ARG A 29 -3.46 -4.67 -7.97
N LEU A 30 -4.77 -4.72 -7.74
CA LEU A 30 -5.31 -4.41 -6.42
C LEU A 30 -4.51 -5.32 -5.46
N PRO A 31 -3.81 -4.75 -4.47
CA PRO A 31 -3.06 -5.52 -3.50
C PRO A 31 -3.96 -6.60 -2.91
N GLU A 32 -3.52 -7.87 -2.98
CA GLU A 32 -4.20 -8.92 -2.24
C GLU A 32 -3.96 -8.65 -0.75
N THR A 33 -4.98 -8.12 -0.08
CA THR A 33 -4.96 -7.82 1.35
C THR A 33 -5.96 -8.70 2.06
N ASN A 34 -5.55 -9.27 3.18
CA ASN A 34 -6.45 -9.94 4.11
C ASN A 34 -7.01 -8.97 5.17
N SER A 35 -6.54 -7.71 5.16
CA SER A 35 -6.97 -6.68 6.11
C SER A 35 -8.18 -5.92 5.54
N PRO A 36 -9.35 -5.96 6.22
CA PRO A 36 -10.54 -5.25 5.79
C PRO A 36 -10.35 -3.73 5.77
N LEU A 37 -9.53 -3.19 6.69
CA LEU A 37 -9.16 -1.77 6.70
C LEU A 37 -8.42 -1.38 5.42
N VAL A 38 -7.44 -2.18 5.00
CA VAL A 38 -6.68 -1.87 3.77
C VAL A 38 -7.58 -1.98 2.54
N ALA A 39 -8.51 -2.94 2.53
CA ALA A 39 -9.48 -3.08 1.43
C ALA A 39 -10.40 -1.85 1.33
N GLU A 40 -10.93 -1.35 2.46
CA GLU A 40 -11.76 -0.14 2.47
C GLU A 40 -10.99 1.11 2.08
N VAL A 41 -9.76 1.28 2.59
CA VAL A 41 -8.89 2.40 2.19
C VAL A 41 -8.61 2.32 0.69
N LEU A 42 -8.23 1.15 0.15
CA LEU A 42 -7.97 0.98 -1.28
C LEU A 42 -9.22 1.16 -2.16
N ALA A 43 -10.41 0.80 -1.67
CA ALA A 43 -11.66 1.02 -2.38
C ALA A 43 -12.05 2.51 -2.39
N ALA A 44 -11.77 3.22 -1.31
CA ALA A 44 -12.04 4.65 -1.20
C ALA A 44 -10.97 5.52 -1.87
N THR A 45 -9.75 5.02 -2.05
CA THR A 45 -8.64 5.76 -2.68
C THR A 45 -8.36 5.26 -4.09
N THR A 46 -8.46 6.14 -5.09
CA THR A 46 -7.91 5.82 -6.41
C THR A 46 -6.38 5.94 -6.40
N ALA A 47 -5.68 5.22 -7.29
CA ALA A 47 -4.22 5.12 -7.31
C ALA A 47 -3.46 6.46 -7.47
N ARG A 48 -4.15 7.58 -7.71
CA ARG A 48 -3.59 8.93 -7.88
C ARG A 48 -3.86 9.88 -6.70
N GLU A 49 -4.61 9.47 -5.67
CA GLU A 49 -5.01 10.34 -4.56
C GLU A 49 -4.02 10.30 -3.39
N CYS A 50 -2.79 10.70 -3.66
CA CYS A 50 -1.76 10.94 -2.65
C CYS A 50 -2.14 12.16 -1.78
N GLY A 51 -2.00 12.06 -0.46
CA GLY A 51 -2.36 13.11 0.50
C GLY A 51 -3.82 13.10 0.94
N ARG A 52 -4.60 12.05 0.59
CA ARG A 52 -6.00 11.95 1.01
C ARG A 52 -6.10 11.59 2.49
N ASP A 53 -6.97 12.32 3.18
CA ASP A 53 -7.37 12.00 4.55
C ASP A 53 -8.15 10.67 4.57
N ALA A 54 -7.63 9.72 5.34
CA ALA A 54 -8.21 8.40 5.58
C ALA A 54 -8.70 8.25 7.03
N THR A 55 -8.71 9.33 7.82
CA THR A 55 -9.05 9.33 9.25
C THR A 55 -10.43 8.75 9.51
N GLU A 56 -11.43 9.07 8.68
CA GLU A 56 -12.79 8.53 8.85
C GLU A 56 -12.83 7.01 8.70
N ILE A 57 -12.14 6.47 7.70
CA ILE A 57 -12.12 5.02 7.42
C ILE A 57 -11.34 4.30 8.52
N VAL A 58 -10.14 4.78 8.83
CA VAL A 58 -9.29 4.20 9.88
C VAL A 58 -9.99 4.27 11.24
N GLY A 59 -10.73 5.36 11.52
CA GLY A 59 -11.49 5.54 12.76
C GLY A 59 -12.61 4.52 12.98
N ARG A 60 -13.11 3.86 11.93
CA ARG A 60 -14.08 2.75 12.07
C ARG A 60 -13.44 1.50 12.65
N PHE A 61 -12.16 1.27 12.38
CA PHE A 61 -11.39 0.13 12.88
C PHE A 61 -10.59 0.46 14.14
N LEU A 62 -10.25 1.73 14.34
CA LEU A 62 -9.52 2.27 15.49
C LEU A 62 -10.35 3.37 16.17
N PRO A 63 -11.48 3.02 16.83
CA PRO A 63 -12.34 3.97 17.49
C PRO A 63 -11.65 4.66 18.67
N LEU A 64 -12.03 5.91 18.92
CA LEU A 64 -11.58 6.65 20.10
C LEU A 64 -12.01 5.91 21.38
N GLY A 65 -11.11 5.86 22.37
CA GLY A 65 -11.30 5.12 23.62
C GLY A 65 -10.78 3.69 23.60
N MET A 66 -10.33 3.17 22.45
CA MET A 66 -9.66 1.87 22.34
C MET A 66 -8.38 1.83 23.18
N GLU A 67 -8.12 0.68 23.80
CA GLU A 67 -6.91 0.43 24.58
C GLU A 67 -5.67 0.38 23.68
N GLN A 68 -4.55 0.89 24.18
CA GLN A 68 -3.29 0.94 23.43
C GLN A 68 -2.86 -0.42 22.88
N ALA A 69 -2.89 -1.47 23.71
CA ALA A 69 -2.49 -2.81 23.30
C ALA A 69 -3.40 -3.41 22.22
N GLU A 70 -4.68 -3.01 22.19
CA GLU A 70 -5.63 -3.44 21.16
C GLU A 70 -5.36 -2.70 19.85
N ALA A 71 -5.12 -1.38 19.92
CA ALA A 71 -4.76 -0.59 18.76
C ALA A 71 -3.47 -1.11 18.09
N GLU A 72 -2.45 -1.44 18.87
CA GLU A 72 -1.20 -2.05 18.36
C GLU A 72 -1.45 -3.38 17.64
N ARG A 73 -2.28 -4.26 18.21
CA ARG A 73 -2.65 -5.52 17.56
C ARG A 73 -3.35 -5.30 16.23
N VAL A 74 -4.29 -4.36 16.17
CA VAL A 74 -4.95 -4.00 14.91
C VAL A 74 -3.92 -3.50 13.89
N LEU A 75 -2.99 -2.64 14.29
CA LEU A 75 -1.93 -2.13 13.41
C LEU A 75 -0.99 -3.22 12.86
N GLU A 76 -0.78 -4.31 13.60
CA GLU A 76 0.00 -5.48 13.12
C GLU A 76 -0.74 -6.28 12.05
N THR A 77 -2.08 -6.29 12.08
CA THR A 77 -2.90 -6.95 11.04
C THR A 77 -2.97 -6.16 9.73
N ILE A 78 -2.57 -4.89 9.73
CA ILE A 78 -2.53 -4.04 8.54
C ILE A 78 -1.31 -4.41 7.71
N ALA A 79 -1.45 -5.45 6.89
CA ALA A 79 -0.43 -5.93 5.97
C ALA A 79 -1.03 -6.26 4.61
N ILE A 80 -0.27 -5.99 3.55
CA ILE A 80 -0.57 -6.46 2.20
C ILE A 80 0.26 -7.70 1.88
N THR A 81 -0.28 -8.57 1.05
CA THR A 81 0.52 -9.61 0.39
C THR A 81 1.27 -8.93 -0.76
N PRO A 82 2.60 -8.88 -0.74
CA PRO A 82 3.36 -8.25 -1.81
C PRO A 82 3.08 -8.99 -3.13
N PRO A 83 2.89 -8.26 -4.25
CA PRO A 83 2.78 -8.90 -5.56
C PRO A 83 4.06 -9.68 -5.84
N LYS A 84 3.99 -10.72 -6.68
CA LYS A 84 5.17 -11.45 -7.18
C LYS A 84 5.36 -11.17 -8.67
N PRO A 85 5.90 -10.00 -9.05
CA PRO A 85 6.20 -9.71 -10.44
C PRO A 85 7.49 -10.41 -10.86
N TRP A 86 7.62 -10.64 -12.17
CA TRP A 86 8.78 -11.30 -12.76
C TRP A 86 9.89 -10.31 -13.16
N PHE A 87 9.57 -9.01 -13.27
CA PHE A 87 10.47 -7.97 -13.78
C PHE A 87 10.85 -6.88 -12.75
N TRP A 88 10.27 -6.92 -11.54
CA TRP A 88 10.61 -6.00 -10.45
C TRP A 88 10.39 -6.68 -9.09
N ARG A 89 10.86 -6.05 -8.02
CA ARG A 89 10.68 -6.53 -6.64
C ARG A 89 9.91 -5.49 -5.83
N PRO A 90 8.80 -5.85 -5.16
CA PRO A 90 8.09 -4.92 -4.30
C PRO A 90 8.91 -4.59 -3.06
N ALA A 91 9.06 -3.30 -2.79
CA ALA A 91 9.54 -2.80 -1.51
C ALA A 91 8.34 -2.68 -0.56
N ILE A 92 8.41 -3.33 0.60
CA ILE A 92 7.42 -3.17 1.66
C ILE A 92 8.04 -2.35 2.77
N GLU A 93 7.39 -1.24 3.08
CA GLU A 93 7.79 -0.31 4.12
C GLU A 93 6.72 -0.28 5.20
N ASN A 94 7.03 -0.96 6.29
CA ASN A 94 6.21 -0.98 7.49
C ASN A 94 7.07 -0.49 8.64
N ALA A 95 6.66 0.60 9.28
CA ALA A 95 7.37 1.16 10.44
C ALA A 95 6.35 1.53 11.51
N THR A 96 6.74 1.33 12.76
CA THR A 96 5.98 1.83 13.91
C THR A 96 6.97 2.55 14.80
N THR A 97 6.68 3.82 15.11
CA THR A 97 7.56 4.66 15.90
C THR A 97 6.78 5.32 17.03
N TRP A 98 7.37 5.33 18.22
CA TRP A 98 6.80 5.93 19.41
C TRP A 98 7.50 7.25 19.72
N THR A 99 6.71 8.27 20.03
CA THR A 99 7.15 9.59 20.43
C THR A 99 6.39 10.02 21.68
N GLY A 100 6.85 9.55 22.85
CA GLY A 100 6.14 9.79 24.11
C GLY A 100 4.77 9.12 24.11
N SER A 101 3.68 9.90 24.13
CA SER A 101 2.30 9.40 24.11
C SER A 101 1.70 9.27 22.72
N THR A 102 2.46 9.60 21.67
CA THR A 102 2.04 9.44 20.27
C THR A 102 2.72 8.25 19.62
N LEU A 103 1.95 7.49 18.83
CA LEU A 103 2.42 6.44 17.94
C LEU A 103 2.21 6.89 16.51
N GLU A 104 3.26 6.78 15.70
CA GLU A 104 3.17 6.91 14.24
C GLU A 104 3.40 5.53 13.62
N ALA A 105 2.40 5.04 12.87
CA ALA A 105 2.48 3.81 12.10
C ALA A 105 2.44 4.12 10.60
N LEU A 106 3.43 3.61 9.89
CA LEU A 106 3.50 3.56 8.44
C LEU A 106 3.27 2.12 8.00
N ARG A 107 2.29 1.91 7.13
CA ARG A 107 1.97 0.59 6.56
C ARG A 107 1.85 0.70 5.04
N THR A 108 2.55 -0.16 4.31
CA THR A 108 2.39 -0.22 2.85
C THR A 108 1.02 -0.79 2.52
N ILE A 109 0.18 0.01 1.86
CA ILE A 109 -1.15 -0.41 1.40
C ILE A 109 -1.17 -0.76 -0.07
N LYS A 110 -0.21 -0.28 -0.87
CA LYS A 110 -0.04 -0.66 -2.27
C LYS A 110 1.43 -0.56 -2.67
N ALA A 111 1.97 -1.63 -3.25
CA ALA A 111 3.31 -1.63 -3.83
C ALA A 111 3.22 -1.65 -5.36
N THR A 112 3.94 -0.76 -6.04
CA THR A 112 4.00 -0.71 -7.50
C THR A 112 5.44 -0.56 -7.98
N ALA A 113 5.68 -0.74 -9.28
CA ALA A 113 7.00 -0.60 -9.87
C ALA A 113 7.58 0.83 -9.85
N PHE A 114 6.75 1.85 -9.55
CA PHE A 114 7.13 3.27 -9.60
C PHE A 114 7.06 3.97 -8.24
N GLY A 115 6.66 3.23 -7.20
CA GLY A 115 6.44 3.81 -5.89
C GLY A 115 5.39 3.07 -5.09
N ASN A 116 5.44 3.31 -3.78
CA ASN A 116 4.56 2.71 -2.80
C ASN A 116 3.53 3.73 -2.32
N ASN A 117 2.30 3.28 -2.13
CA ASN A 117 1.33 4.01 -1.33
C ASN A 117 1.38 3.46 0.09
N LEU A 118 1.64 4.35 1.02
CA LEU A 118 1.76 4.10 2.45
C LEU A 118 0.55 4.72 3.14
N LEU A 119 -0.04 4.00 4.08
CA LEU A 119 -0.96 4.56 5.04
C LEU A 119 -0.15 5.02 6.25
N ARG A 120 -0.08 6.33 6.47
CA ARG A 120 0.48 6.93 7.69
C ARG A 120 -0.64 7.17 8.67
N MET A 121 -0.50 6.67 9.89
CA MET A 121 -1.45 6.84 10.98
C MET A 121 -0.74 7.44 12.17
N HIS A 122 -1.28 8.53 12.68
CA HIS A 122 -0.86 9.16 13.93
C HIS A 122 -1.93 8.90 14.99
N LEU A 123 -1.56 8.15 16.01
CA LEU A 123 -2.40 7.83 17.15
C LEU A 123 -1.85 8.55 18.38
N THR A 124 -2.69 9.29 19.09
CA THR A 124 -2.34 9.89 20.38
C THR A 124 -3.07 9.17 21.48
N PHE A 125 -2.33 8.63 22.44
CA PHE A 125 -2.86 7.97 23.61
C PHE A 125 -2.81 8.90 24.82
N ALA A 126 -3.83 8.81 25.68
CA ALA A 126 -3.77 9.36 27.03
C ALA A 126 -4.48 8.39 27.97
N GLU A 127 -3.90 8.17 29.15
CA GLU A 127 -4.43 7.22 30.14
C GLU A 127 -4.58 5.79 29.57
N GLY A 128 -3.70 5.39 28.66
CA GLY A 128 -3.75 4.09 27.97
C GLY A 128 -4.79 3.98 26.85
N LYS A 129 -5.57 5.03 26.59
CA LYS A 129 -6.66 5.02 25.60
C LYS A 129 -6.40 5.94 24.43
N LEU A 130 -6.87 5.56 23.24
CA LEU A 130 -6.80 6.37 22.04
C LEU A 130 -7.65 7.63 22.19
N LYS A 131 -7.04 8.81 22.15
CA LYS A 131 -7.73 10.11 22.26
C LYS A 131 -7.81 10.86 20.94
N ARG A 132 -6.80 10.72 20.08
CA ARG A 132 -6.78 11.35 18.76
C ARG A 132 -6.24 10.37 17.74
N LEU A 133 -6.80 10.44 16.55
CA LEU A 133 -6.40 9.67 15.39
C LEU A 133 -6.36 10.63 14.19
N ALA A 134 -5.28 10.55 13.42
CA ALA A 134 -5.20 11.14 12.09
C ALA A 134 -4.59 10.08 11.17
N ALA A 135 -5.12 9.94 9.96
CA ALA A 135 -4.57 9.02 8.98
C ALA A 135 -4.55 9.65 7.60
N GLU A 136 -3.45 9.46 6.87
CA GLU A 136 -3.26 9.96 5.52
C GLU A 136 -2.64 8.89 4.62
N VAL A 137 -2.98 8.92 3.34
CA VAL A 137 -2.30 8.11 2.33
C VAL A 137 -1.14 8.91 1.75
N VAL A 138 0.08 8.43 1.92
CA VAL A 138 1.31 9.05 1.42
C VAL A 138 1.85 8.22 0.26
N CYS A 139 2.18 8.87 -0.86
CA CYS A 139 2.88 8.21 -1.95
C CYS A 139 4.37 8.49 -1.85
N ARG A 140 5.17 7.43 -1.85
CA ARG A 140 6.62 7.51 -1.95
C ARG A 140 7.01 7.01 -3.34
N PHE A 141 7.53 7.91 -4.14
CA PHE A 141 8.08 7.63 -5.47
C PHE A 141 9.60 7.60 -5.32
N ASP A 142 10.23 6.54 -5.80
CA ASP A 142 11.69 6.41 -5.91
C ASP A 142 12.15 6.70 -7.35
#